data_AF-A0A7I7RHQ5-F1
#
_entry.id   AF-A0A7I7RHQ5-F1
#
_cell.length_a   1.000
_cell.length_b   1.000
_cell.length_c   1.000
_cell.angle_alpha   90.00
_cell.angle_beta   90.00
_cell.angle_gamma   90.00
#
_symmetry.space_group_name_H-M   'P 1'
#
loop_
_entity.id
_entity.type
_entity.pdbx_description
1 polymer ?
#
loop_
_entity_poly.entity_id
_entity_poly.type
_entity_poly.pdbx_seq_one_letter_code
_entity_poly.pdbx_strand_id
1 'polypeptide(L)'
;MSRTLARTYFVPVNGGIRLHMRGCSFHLSNEQIESLLAWLARGRPDPMPERRQIMDEHAAKRDRDDKARIRRYVNGVEQPLEAHS
;
A
#
# COMPACT_ATOMS: atom_id res chain seq x y z
N MET A 1 10.30 -10.93 -30.85
CA MET A 1 10.87 -10.30 -29.64
C MET A 1 10.49 -11.15 -28.43
N SER A 2 11.45 -11.87 -27.85
CA SER A 2 11.19 -12.75 -26.70
C SER A 2 11.00 -11.90 -25.44
N ARG A 3 9.81 -11.95 -24.84
CA ARG A 3 9.54 -11.36 -23.52
C ARG A 3 10.27 -12.21 -22.47
N THR A 4 11.53 -11.89 -22.17
CA THR A 4 12.25 -12.52 -21.06
C THR A 4 11.46 -12.26 -19.77
N LEU A 5 10.80 -13.30 -19.25
CA LEU A 5 10.08 -13.29 -17.98
C LEU A 5 10.96 -12.67 -16.90
N ALA A 6 10.34 -11.88 -16.01
CA ALA A 6 10.96 -11.41 -14.78
C ALA A 6 11.39 -12.65 -13.98
N ARG A 7 12.64 -13.10 -14.15
CA ARG A 7 13.17 -14.17 -13.30
C ARG A 7 13.42 -13.53 -11.94
N THR A 8 12.46 -13.68 -11.04
CA THR A 8 12.73 -13.50 -9.61
C THR A 8 13.60 -14.67 -9.19
N TYR A 9 14.78 -14.40 -8.66
CA TYR A 9 15.68 -15.43 -8.14
C TYR A 9 16.41 -14.93 -6.90
N PHE A 10 16.92 -15.89 -6.13
CA PHE A 10 17.54 -15.66 -4.83
C PHE A 10 18.99 -16.15 -4.91
N VAL A 11 19.92 -15.37 -4.36
CA VAL A 11 21.32 -15.74 -4.24
C VAL A 11 21.70 -15.72 -2.77
N PRO A 12 22.16 -16.83 -2.17
CA PRO A 12 22.69 -16.82 -0.81
C PRO A 12 23.95 -15.96 -0.76
N VAL A 13 24.06 -15.13 0.26
CA VAL A 13 25.22 -14.26 0.50
C VAL A 13 25.66 -14.40 1.96
N ASN A 14 26.86 -13.95 2.30
CA ASN A 14 27.28 -13.97 3.69
C ASN A 14 26.30 -13.11 4.53
N GLY A 15 25.74 -13.70 5.58
CA GLY A 15 24.79 -13.05 6.48
C GLY A 15 23.36 -12.87 5.95
N GLY A 16 22.97 -13.48 4.82
CA GLY A 16 21.60 -13.35 4.33
C GLY A 16 21.34 -13.84 2.90
N ILE A 17 20.35 -13.24 2.24
CA ILE A 17 19.94 -13.55 0.87
C ILE A 17 19.84 -12.26 0.06
N ARG A 18 20.32 -12.29 -1.18
CA ARG A 18 20.03 -11.27 -2.18
C ARG A 18 18.87 -11.71 -3.08
N LEU A 19 17.77 -10.95 -3.01
CA LEU A 19 16.61 -11.10 -3.88
C LEU A 19 16.80 -10.24 -5.13
N HIS A 20 16.74 -10.85 -6.31
CA HIS A 20 16.75 -10.14 -7.58
C HIS A 20 15.34 -10.12 -8.18
N MET A 21 14.88 -8.92 -8.53
CA MET A 21 13.63 -8.67 -9.23
C MET A 21 13.91 -7.83 -10.48
N ARG A 22 12.92 -7.64 -11.36
CA ARG A 22 13.12 -6.83 -12.58
C ARG A 22 13.60 -5.42 -12.21
N GLY A 23 14.85 -5.12 -12.58
CA GLY A 23 15.45 -3.79 -12.41
C GLY A 23 15.88 -3.45 -10.98
N CYS A 24 15.77 -4.36 -10.01
CA CYS A 24 16.16 -4.09 -8.64
C CYS A 24 16.72 -5.33 -7.92
N SER A 25 17.50 -5.08 -6.87
CA SER A 25 18.09 -6.12 -6.03
C SER A 25 18.07 -5.66 -4.58
N PHE A 26 17.62 -6.54 -3.68
CA PHE A 26 17.50 -6.25 -2.25
C PHE A 26 18.33 -7.26 -1.47
N HIS A 27 19.07 -6.79 -0.47
CA HIS A 27 19.69 -7.67 0.53
C HIS A 27 18.71 -7.81 1.70
N LEU A 28 18.47 -9.05 2.12
CA LEU A 28 17.77 -9.38 3.36
C LEU A 28 18.76 -10.08 4.30
N SER A 29 19.01 -9.51 5.47
CA SER A 29 19.83 -10.16 6.50
C SER A 29 19.09 -11.35 7.10
N ASN A 30 19.81 -12.25 7.78
CA ASN A 30 19.19 -13.39 8.47
C ASN A 30 18.06 -12.95 9.44
N GLU A 31 18.27 -11.90 10.22
CA GLU A 31 17.27 -11.35 11.14
C GLU A 31 16.02 -10.83 10.41
N GLN A 32 16.20 -10.20 9.25
CA GLN A 32 15.09 -9.74 8.40
C GLN A 32 14.34 -10.92 7.78
N ILE A 33 15.03 -11.98 7.41
CA ILE A 33 14.43 -13.23 6.91
C ILE A 33 13.59 -13.87 8.01
N GLU A 34 14.12 -14.00 9.23
CA GLU A 34 13.37 -14.54 10.38
C GLU A 34 12.14 -13.71 10.70
N SER A 35 12.28 -12.38 10.71
CA SER A 35 11.15 -11.46 10.90
C SER A 35 10.08 -11.63 9.81
N LEU A 36 10.49 -11.78 8.56
CA LEU A 36 9.60 -12.02 7.42
C LEU A 36 8.87 -13.37 7.56
N LEU A 37 9.59 -14.44 7.95
CA LEU A 37 8.99 -15.76 8.17
C LEU A 37 7.98 -15.73 9.32
N ALA A 38 8.31 -15.07 10.43
CA ALA A 38 7.40 -14.88 11.56
C ALA A 38 6.15 -14.09 11.15
N TRP A 39 6.31 -13.04 10.36
CA TRP A 39 5.20 -12.24 9.81
C TRP A 39 4.29 -13.07 8.89
N LEU A 40 4.87 -13.89 8.00
CA LEU A 40 4.13 -14.81 7.13
C LEU A 40 3.37 -15.86 7.93
N ALA A 41 3.98 -16.45 8.96
CA ALA A 41 3.39 -17.48 9.81
C ALA A 41 2.17 -16.96 10.62
N ARG A 42 2.15 -15.67 10.95
CA ARG A 42 1.02 -15.01 11.64
C ARG A 42 -0.15 -14.63 10.72
N GLY A 43 -0.12 -15.06 9.46
CA GLY A 43 -1.18 -14.75 8.49
C GLY A 43 -1.04 -13.40 7.80
N ARG A 44 0.18 -12.83 7.77
CA ARG A 44 0.48 -11.54 7.12
C ARG A 44 -0.32 -10.37 7.72
N PRO A 45 -0.28 -10.18 9.05
CA PRO A 45 -0.97 -9.06 9.68
C PRO A 45 -0.47 -7.74 9.07
N ASP A 46 -1.33 -6.74 8.97
CA ASP A 46 -0.93 -5.43 8.42
C ASP A 46 0.32 -4.92 9.17
N PRO A 47 1.44 -4.66 8.47
CA PRO A 47 2.68 -4.24 9.13
C PRO A 47 2.58 -2.83 9.73
N MET A 48 1.56 -2.05 9.36
CA MET A 48 1.35 -0.69 9.89
C MET A 48 -0.12 -0.46 10.25
N PRO A 49 -0.64 -1.14 11.29
CA PRO A 49 -2.06 -1.07 11.64
C PRO A 49 -2.51 0.34 12.02
N GLU A 50 -1.62 1.14 12.63
CA GLU A 50 -1.89 2.54 12.99
C GLU A 50 -2.06 3.44 11.76
N ARG A 51 -1.27 3.23 10.70
CA ARG A 51 -1.45 3.99 9.45
C ARG A 51 -2.78 3.70 8.80
N ARG A 52 -3.27 2.47 8.92
CA ARG A 52 -4.57 2.09 8.39
C ARG A 52 -5.70 2.78 9.12
N GLN A 53 -5.65 2.83 10.46
CA GLN A 53 -6.62 3.58 11.26
C GLN A 53 -6.68 5.05 10.85
N ILE A 54 -5.51 5.70 10.70
CA ILE A 54 -5.43 7.09 10.25
C ILE A 54 -6.05 7.26 8.85
N MET A 55 -5.73 6.38 7.91
CA MET A 55 -6.30 6.44 6.56
C MET A 55 -7.82 6.24 6.54
N ASP A 56 -8.33 5.31 7.35
CA ASP A 56 -9.75 5.00 7.47
C ASP A 56 -10.51 6.17 8.11
N GLU A 57 -9.95 6.82 9.14
CA GLU A 57 -10.49 8.04 9.74
C GLU A 57 -10.56 9.19 8.73
N HIS A 58 -9.50 9.38 7.94
CA HIS A 58 -9.49 10.38 6.88
C HIS A 58 -10.50 10.08 5.76
N ALA A 59 -10.71 8.80 5.42
CA ALA A 59 -11.71 8.39 4.44
C ALA A 59 -13.14 8.64 4.98
N ALA A 60 -13.41 8.26 6.23
CA ALA A 60 -14.70 8.49 6.88
C ALA A 60 -15.01 9.98 7.07
N LYS A 61 -14.00 10.83 7.30
CA LYS A 61 -14.17 12.29 7.34
C LYS A 61 -14.57 12.83 5.95
N ARG A 62 -13.86 12.41 4.89
CA ARG A 62 -14.18 12.82 3.52
C ARG A 62 -15.58 12.41 3.07
N ASP A 63 -16.02 11.19 3.38
CA ASP A 63 -17.38 10.73 3.05
C ASP A 63 -18.46 11.56 3.76
N ARG A 64 -18.24 11.92 5.04
CA ARG A 64 -19.15 12.81 5.79
C ARG A 64 -19.21 14.21 5.18
N ASP A 65 -18.06 14.79 4.87
CA ASP A 65 -17.97 16.12 4.28
C ASP A 65 -18.64 16.14 2.90
N ASP A 66 -18.44 15.10 2.09
CA ASP A 66 -19.03 14.99 0.76
C ASP A 66 -20.56 14.82 0.83
N LYS A 67 -21.07 13.98 1.74
CA LYS A 67 -22.51 13.85 1.99
C LYS A 67 -23.13 15.16 2.47
N ALA A 68 -22.46 15.89 3.36
CA ALA A 68 -22.93 17.19 3.83
C ALA A 68 -22.94 18.24 2.71
N ARG A 69 -21.95 18.19 1.82
CA ARG A 69 -21.86 19.03 0.64
C ARG A 69 -22.97 18.71 -0.37
N ILE A 70 -23.19 17.43 -0.69
CA ILE A 70 -24.29 16.97 -1.56
C ILE A 70 -25.64 17.43 -1.02
N ARG A 71 -25.88 17.34 0.31
CA ARG A 71 -27.12 17.84 0.92
C ARG A 71 -27.29 19.36 0.75
N ARG A 72 -26.21 20.14 0.86
CA ARG A 72 -26.25 21.59 0.60
C ARG A 72 -26.58 21.91 -0.85
N TYR A 73 -26.01 21.16 -1.81
CA TYR A 73 -26.36 21.27 -3.23
C TYR A 73 -27.84 20.94 -3.48
N VAL A 74 -28.34 19.83 -2.93
CA VAL A 74 -29.75 19.41 -3.11
C VAL A 74 -30.73 20.41 -2.49
N ASN A 75 -30.38 21.04 -1.37
CA ASN A 75 -31.19 22.07 -0.72
C ASN A 75 -31.04 23.47 -1.36
N GLY A 76 -30.32 23.60 -2.47
CA GLY A 76 -30.14 24.86 -3.20
C GLY A 76 -29.26 25.89 -2.48
N VAL A 77 -28.44 25.47 -1.50
CA VAL A 77 -27.58 26.36 -0.70
C VAL A 77 -26.23 26.64 -1.39
N GLU A 78 -25.74 25.73 -2.24
CA GLU A 78 -24.53 25.89 -3.05
C GLU A 78 -24.79 25.48 -4.51
N GLN A 79 -24.01 25.97 -5.48
CA GLN A 79 -24.03 25.52 -6.88
C GLN A 79 -22.85 24.59 -7.18
N PRO A 80 -23.02 23.52 -7.99
CA PRO A 80 -21.95 22.59 -8.28
C PRO A 80 -20.76 23.31 -8.94
N LEU A 81 -19.54 23.04 -8.45
CA LEU A 81 -18.32 23.47 -9.12
C LEU A 81 -18.24 22.72 -10.45
N GLU A 82 -18.38 23.45 -11.57
CA GLU A 82 -18.13 22.88 -12.89
C GLU A 82 -16.70 22.37 -12.93
N ALA A 83 -16.56 21.06 -13.18
CA ALA A 83 -15.27 20.44 -13.42
C ALA A 83 -14.77 20.88 -14.79
N HIS A 84 -14.12 22.04 -14.86
CA HIS A 84 -13.38 22.44 -16.05
C HIS A 84 -12.20 21.47 -16.22
N SER A 85 -12.21 20.77 -17.36
CA SER A 85 -11.20 19.81 -17.80
C SER A 85 -9.96 20.50 -18.34
#